data_AF-A0A6H1ZZG5-F1
#
_entry.id   AF-A0A6H1ZZG5-F1
#
_cell.length_a   1.000
_cell.length_b   1.000
_cell.length_c   1.000
_cell.angle_alpha   90.00
_cell.angle_beta   90.00
_cell.angle_gamma   90.00
#
_symmetry.space_group_name_H-M   'P 1'
#
loop_
_entity.id
_entity.type
_entity.pdbx_description
1 polymer ?
#
loop_
_entity_poly.entity_id
_entity_poly.type
_entity_poly.pdbx_seq_one_letter_code
_entity_poly.pdbx_strand_id
1 'polypeptide(L)'
;MTNKVSGHQKTEDINFSSIDNLNNYATDKYNRYKHKNLCADRVVFFCTMFKLEAFERVGLLDEDFLLGNYEDDDFCLRVIQSGHKNLIAQDTFVYHHGSITLMQQVDDYKESLEQNRKLFYTKHREYLDTQTTNNTPKQKLNINQTQQRR
;
A
#
# COMPACT_ATOMS: atom_id res chain seq x y z
N MET A 1 5.85 4.32 -7.21
CA MET A 1 6.00 2.92 -7.68
C MET A 1 7.36 2.38 -7.24
N THR A 2 7.54 1.07 -7.07
CA THR A 2 8.81 0.47 -6.61
C THR A 2 9.01 -0.96 -7.11
N ASN A 3 10.25 -1.45 -7.07
CA ASN A 3 10.64 -2.83 -7.40
C ASN A 3 10.22 -3.85 -6.33
N LYS A 4 10.04 -3.45 -5.07
CA LYS A 4 9.80 -4.40 -3.97
C LYS A 4 8.62 -3.99 -3.09
N VAL A 5 7.42 -4.38 -3.53
CA VAL A 5 6.16 -4.26 -2.78
C VAL A 5 5.09 -5.19 -3.37
N SER A 6 3.96 -5.36 -2.70
CA SER A 6 2.76 -6.02 -3.26
C SER A 6 1.79 -5.02 -3.88
N GLY A 7 0.90 -5.50 -4.77
CA GLY A 7 -0.18 -4.70 -5.35
C GLY A 7 0.25 -3.70 -6.43
N HIS A 8 -0.59 -2.69 -6.67
CA HIS A 8 -0.49 -1.78 -7.82
C HIS A 8 0.78 -0.90 -7.86
N GLN A 9 1.50 -0.78 -6.74
CA GLN A 9 2.76 -0.02 -6.70
C GLN A 9 3.97 -0.82 -7.20
N LYS A 10 3.85 -2.15 -7.36
CA LYS A 10 4.93 -3.01 -7.84
C LYS A 10 5.19 -2.78 -9.34
N THR A 11 6.43 -2.55 -9.70
CA THR A 11 6.90 -2.56 -11.09
C THR A 11 7.38 -3.95 -11.49
N GLU A 12 7.50 -4.19 -12.79
CA GLU A 12 8.15 -5.41 -13.31
C GLU A 12 9.56 -5.59 -12.72
N ASP A 13 9.97 -6.86 -12.58
CA ASP A 13 11.28 -7.20 -12.03
C ASP A 13 12.36 -6.78 -13.04
N ILE A 14 13.06 -5.69 -12.72
CA ILE A 14 14.11 -5.12 -13.56
C ILE A 14 15.44 -5.28 -12.84
N ASN A 15 16.44 -5.78 -13.56
CA ASN A 15 17.79 -5.86 -13.06
C ASN A 15 18.42 -4.46 -13.09
N PHE A 16 18.48 -3.82 -11.94
CA PHE A 16 19.17 -2.53 -11.76
C PHE A 16 20.64 -2.78 -11.40
N SER A 17 21.41 -3.31 -12.35
CA SER A 17 22.83 -3.63 -12.17
C SER A 17 23.74 -2.40 -12.09
N SER A 18 23.22 -1.21 -12.38
CA SER A 18 23.91 0.07 -12.23
C SER A 18 22.96 1.21 -11.86
N ILE A 19 23.51 2.27 -11.27
CA ILE A 19 22.77 3.51 -10.98
C ILE A 19 22.25 4.16 -12.27
N ASP A 20 22.99 4.07 -13.37
CA ASP A 20 22.56 4.63 -14.66
C ASP A 20 21.32 3.90 -15.20
N ASN A 21 21.25 2.57 -15.07
CA ASN A 21 20.04 1.82 -15.45
C ASN A 21 18.84 2.23 -14.59
N LEU A 22 19.04 2.45 -13.30
CA LEU A 22 18.01 2.94 -12.39
C LEU A 22 17.52 4.34 -12.81
N ASN A 23 18.43 5.26 -13.06
CA ASN A 23 18.11 6.64 -13.46
C ASN A 23 17.38 6.68 -14.82
N ASN A 24 17.84 5.89 -15.78
CA ASN A 24 17.20 5.77 -17.09
C ASN A 24 15.78 5.22 -16.96
N TYR A 25 15.58 4.17 -16.14
CA TYR A 25 14.25 3.61 -15.89
C TYR A 25 13.32 4.64 -15.24
N ALA A 26 13.78 5.37 -14.23
CA ALA A 26 13.00 6.41 -13.57
C ALA A 26 12.61 7.52 -14.57
N THR A 27 13.55 7.93 -15.42
CA THR A 27 13.34 8.95 -16.46
C THR A 27 12.32 8.51 -17.51
N ASP A 28 12.44 7.30 -18.03
CA ASP A 28 11.51 6.73 -19.01
C ASP A 28 10.10 6.61 -18.43
N LYS A 29 10.01 6.18 -17.17
CA LYS A 29 8.74 6.07 -16.46
C LYS A 29 8.10 7.44 -16.27
N TYR A 30 8.87 8.44 -15.84
CA TYR A 30 8.40 9.82 -15.72
C TYR A 30 7.84 10.30 -17.06
N ASN A 31 8.59 10.16 -18.15
CA ASN A 31 8.18 10.61 -19.48
C ASN A 31 6.89 9.91 -19.97
N ARG A 32 6.73 8.61 -19.68
CA ARG A 32 5.56 7.83 -20.11
C ARG A 32 4.29 8.11 -19.30
N TYR A 33 4.43 8.41 -18.01
CA TYR A 33 3.32 8.52 -17.07
C TYR A 33 3.17 9.92 -16.47
N LYS A 34 3.85 10.92 -17.02
CA LYS A 34 3.86 12.30 -16.52
C LYS A 34 2.46 12.79 -16.14
N HIS A 35 2.31 13.23 -14.90
CA HIS A 35 1.05 13.72 -14.31
C HIS A 35 -0.09 12.70 -14.20
N LYS A 36 0.17 11.41 -14.41
CA LYS A 36 -0.81 10.34 -14.24
C LYS A 36 -0.78 9.82 -12.80
N ASN A 37 -1.98 9.73 -12.24
CA ASN A 37 -2.23 9.16 -10.92
C ASN A 37 -3.21 8.01 -11.07
N LEU A 38 -3.00 6.95 -10.28
CA LEU A 38 -3.95 5.83 -10.16
C LEU A 38 -4.66 5.92 -8.80
N CYS A 39 -5.99 6.01 -8.82
CA CYS A 39 -6.77 5.81 -7.61
C CYS A 39 -6.64 4.36 -7.13
N ALA A 40 -6.40 4.18 -5.84
CA ALA A 40 -6.30 2.85 -5.24
C ALA A 40 -6.98 2.85 -3.87
N ASP A 41 -7.54 1.72 -3.48
CA ASP A 41 -8.06 1.55 -2.11
C ASP A 41 -6.92 1.36 -1.09
N ARG A 42 -5.73 1.01 -1.58
CA ARG A 42 -4.55 0.66 -0.80
C ARG A 42 -3.29 1.28 -1.40
N VAL A 43 -2.47 1.90 -0.56
CA VAL A 43 -1.14 2.40 -0.86
C VAL A 43 -0.19 1.93 0.25
N VAL A 44 0.87 1.22 -0.11
CA VAL A 44 1.93 0.78 0.80
C VAL A 44 2.88 1.92 1.12
N PHE A 45 3.18 2.07 2.41
CA PHE A 45 3.92 3.21 2.96
C PHE A 45 5.45 3.06 2.89
N PHE A 46 5.99 2.57 1.76
CA PHE A 46 7.44 2.59 1.54
C PHE A 46 7.96 4.00 1.21
N CYS A 47 7.12 4.85 0.59
CA CYS A 47 7.39 6.24 0.27
C CYS A 47 6.04 6.91 -0.04
N THR A 48 5.45 7.55 0.97
CA THR A 48 4.11 8.15 0.91
C THR A 48 4.17 9.59 1.42
N MET A 49 3.33 10.44 0.84
CA MET A 49 3.10 11.81 1.29
C MET A 49 1.61 12.02 1.49
N PHE A 50 1.26 12.80 2.50
CA PHE A 50 -0.12 13.11 2.85
C PHE A 50 -0.38 14.60 2.67
N LYS A 51 -1.60 14.95 2.27
CA LYS A 51 -2.07 16.32 2.48
C LYS A 51 -2.26 16.55 3.97
N LEU A 52 -1.83 17.72 4.47
CA LEU A 52 -1.94 18.05 5.88
C LEU A 52 -3.39 17.96 6.37
N GLU A 53 -4.35 18.51 5.62
CA GLU A 53 -5.80 18.44 5.94
C GLU A 53 -6.31 17.01 6.12
N ALA A 54 -5.85 16.08 5.27
CA ALA A 54 -6.26 14.68 5.33
C ALA A 54 -5.60 13.97 6.52
N PHE A 55 -4.33 14.27 6.78
CA PHE A 55 -3.59 13.73 7.91
C PHE A 55 -4.16 14.21 9.25
N GLU A 56 -4.48 15.49 9.40
CA GLU A 56 -5.13 16.04 10.60
C GLU A 56 -6.52 15.45 10.83
N ARG A 57 -7.25 15.14 9.75
CA ARG A 57 -8.57 14.50 9.82
C ARG A 57 -8.49 13.02 10.21
N VAL A 58 -7.51 12.30 9.69
CA VAL A 58 -7.38 10.84 9.84
C VAL A 58 -6.61 10.47 11.11
N GLY A 59 -5.60 11.24 11.49
CA GLY A 59 -4.71 10.96 12.60
C GLY A 59 -3.50 10.10 12.22
N LEU A 60 -2.79 9.60 13.23
CA LEU A 60 -1.58 8.78 13.05
C LEU A 60 -1.89 7.37 12.52
N LEU A 61 -0.81 6.63 12.22
CA LEU A 61 -0.87 5.16 12.12
C LEU A 61 -1.31 4.59 13.47
N ASP A 62 -2.05 3.49 13.42
CA ASP A 62 -2.50 2.81 14.63
C ASP A 62 -1.41 1.87 15.16
N GLU A 63 -0.96 2.12 16.38
CA GLU A 63 0.09 1.37 17.07
C GLU A 63 -0.38 0.02 17.61
N ASP A 64 -1.69 -0.26 17.58
CA ASP A 64 -2.24 -1.58 17.92
C ASP A 64 -1.88 -2.66 16.87
N PHE A 65 -1.51 -2.25 15.65
CA PHE A 65 -0.97 -3.17 14.65
C PHE A 65 0.45 -3.61 15.03
N LEU A 66 0.64 -4.91 15.16
CA LEU A 66 1.91 -5.56 15.46
C LEU A 66 2.86 -5.52 14.26
N LEU A 67 3.98 -6.25 14.36
CA LEU A 67 5.05 -6.25 13.37
C LEU A 67 4.55 -6.55 11.95
N GLY A 68 4.46 -5.47 11.16
CA GLY A 68 4.25 -5.49 9.72
C GLY A 68 2.79 -5.66 9.28
N ASN A 69 2.44 -4.92 8.24
CA ASN A 69 1.21 -5.02 7.46
C ASN A 69 -0.07 -4.59 8.23
N TYR A 70 -1.02 -4.08 7.43
CA TYR A 70 -2.36 -3.58 7.83
C TYR A 70 -2.40 -2.21 8.50
N GLU A 71 -1.29 -1.67 9.00
CA GLU A 71 -1.24 -0.30 9.51
C GLU A 71 -1.48 0.73 8.39
N ASP A 72 -0.88 0.48 7.21
CA ASP A 72 -1.05 1.28 6.00
C ASP A 72 -2.44 1.09 5.38
N ASP A 73 -2.98 -0.13 5.42
CA ASP A 73 -4.33 -0.45 4.96
C ASP A 73 -5.40 0.26 5.81
N ASP A 74 -5.26 0.22 7.14
CA ASP A 74 -6.14 0.92 8.07
C ASP A 74 -6.15 2.43 7.80
N PHE A 75 -4.97 3.01 7.63
CA PHE A 75 -4.84 4.42 7.29
C PHE A 75 -5.52 4.73 5.94
N CYS A 76 -5.24 3.96 4.89
CA CYS A 76 -5.84 4.15 3.57
C CYS A 76 -7.37 4.07 3.62
N LEU A 77 -7.92 3.18 4.44
CA LEU A 77 -9.37 3.03 4.58
C LEU A 77 -9.98 4.21 5.35
N ARG A 78 -9.33 4.68 6.43
CA ARG A 78 -9.75 5.90 7.14
C ARG A 78 -9.70 7.13 6.25
N VAL A 79 -8.71 7.25 5.37
CA VAL A 79 -8.65 8.32 4.36
C VAL A 79 -9.89 8.27 3.46
N ILE A 80 -10.26 7.09 2.95
CA ILE A 80 -11.46 6.93 2.11
C ILE A 80 -12.73 7.29 2.87
N GLN A 81 -12.88 6.78 4.10
CA GLN A 81 -14.04 7.06 4.97
C GLN A 81 -14.17 8.56 5.32
N SER A 82 -13.05 9.29 5.36
CA SER A 82 -13.03 10.74 5.55
C SER A 82 -13.41 11.56 4.31
N GLY A 83 -13.68 10.91 3.17
CA GLY A 83 -14.04 11.55 1.90
C GLY A 83 -12.84 11.89 1.00
N HIS A 84 -11.63 11.48 1.39
CA HIS A 84 -10.41 11.68 0.62
C HIS A 84 -10.12 10.47 -0.30
N LYS A 85 -9.11 10.59 -1.17
CA LYS A 85 -8.71 9.53 -2.10
C LYS A 85 -7.23 9.20 -1.91
N ASN A 86 -6.90 7.91 -1.98
CA ASN A 86 -5.50 7.49 -2.09
C ASN A 86 -5.10 7.44 -3.58
N LEU A 87 -3.91 7.96 -3.88
CA LEU A 87 -3.38 8.05 -5.24
C LEU A 87 -1.97 7.45 -5.29
N ILE A 88 -1.70 6.69 -6.35
CA ILE A 88 -0.35 6.24 -6.70
C ILE A 88 0.18 7.15 -7.82
N ALA A 89 1.26 7.87 -7.54
CA ALA A 89 2.00 8.63 -8.55
C ALA A 89 2.68 7.65 -9.53
N GLN A 90 2.18 7.58 -10.77
CA GLN A 90 2.63 6.59 -11.75
C GLN A 90 3.93 6.99 -12.46
N ASP A 91 4.24 8.28 -12.46
CA ASP A 91 5.48 8.88 -13.00
C ASP A 91 6.67 8.83 -12.04
N THR A 92 6.47 8.38 -10.80
CA THR A 92 7.51 8.36 -9.77
C THR A 92 7.98 6.93 -9.49
N PHE A 93 9.30 6.73 -9.52
CA PHE A 93 9.95 5.47 -9.15
C PHE A 93 10.86 5.65 -7.94
N VAL A 94 10.75 4.74 -6.98
CA VAL A 94 11.63 4.65 -5.82
C VAL A 94 12.20 3.24 -5.79
N TYR A 95 13.52 3.14 -5.88
CA TYR A 95 14.20 1.87 -5.69
C TYR A 95 14.26 1.50 -4.21
N HIS A 96 13.76 0.34 -3.87
CA HIS A 96 13.76 -0.21 -2.52
C HIS A 96 14.86 -1.27 -2.43
N HIS A 97 15.95 -0.93 -1.74
CA HIS A 97 17.09 -1.82 -1.51
C HIS A 97 16.80 -2.78 -0.34
N GLY A 98 16.18 -3.92 -0.66
CA GLY A 98 16.10 -5.07 0.24
C GLY A 98 15.04 -4.98 1.35
N SER A 99 14.25 -6.04 1.47
CA SER A 99 13.35 -6.33 2.60
C SER A 99 14.14 -6.97 3.75
N ILE A 100 15.16 -6.27 4.25
CA ILE A 100 16.09 -6.78 5.28
C ILE A 100 15.42 -6.87 6.65
N THR A 101 14.39 -6.06 6.91
CA THR A 101 13.86 -5.87 8.27
C THR A 101 12.94 -6.98 8.78
N LEU A 102 12.48 -7.92 7.93
CA LEU A 102 11.53 -8.98 8.35
C LEU A 102 12.07 -10.41 8.28
N MET A 103 13.29 -10.62 7.77
CA MET A 103 13.81 -11.98 7.56
C MET A 103 14.32 -12.66 8.84
N GLN A 104 14.42 -11.94 9.97
CA GLN A 104 15.00 -12.46 11.21
C GLN A 104 13.98 -13.09 12.18
N GLN A 105 12.66 -12.91 11.95
CA GLN A 105 11.59 -13.40 12.83
C GLN A 105 10.37 -13.91 12.03
N VAL A 106 10.58 -14.95 11.22
CA VAL A 106 9.56 -15.44 10.26
C VAL A 106 8.30 -15.99 10.94
N ASP A 107 8.45 -16.66 12.09
CA ASP A 107 7.32 -17.23 12.81
C ASP A 107 6.49 -16.15 13.52
N ASP A 108 7.15 -15.20 14.20
CA ASP A 108 6.50 -14.04 14.83
C ASP A 108 5.76 -13.17 13.79
N TYR A 109 6.29 -13.08 12.57
CA TYR A 109 5.64 -12.34 11.48
C TYR A 109 4.33 -12.97 11.02
N LYS A 110 4.25 -14.31 10.89
CA LYS A 110 3.00 -14.97 10.46
C LYS A 110 1.89 -14.78 11.49
N GLU A 111 2.24 -14.90 12.77
CA GLU A 111 1.30 -14.65 13.85
C GLU A 111 0.84 -13.19 13.87
N SER A 112 1.79 -12.25 13.82
CA SER A 112 1.50 -10.81 13.77
C SER A 112 0.60 -10.48 12.58
N LEU A 113 0.86 -11.05 11.40
CA LEU A 113 0.06 -10.83 10.19
C LEU A 113 -1.39 -11.28 10.38
N GLU A 114 -1.62 -12.44 11.00
CA GLU A 114 -2.99 -12.93 11.24
C GLU A 114 -3.71 -12.14 12.33
N GLN A 115 -3.00 -11.72 13.38
CA GLN A 115 -3.54 -10.84 14.42
C GLN A 115 -3.91 -9.47 13.84
N ASN A 116 -3.03 -8.86 13.06
CA ASN A 116 -3.26 -7.60 12.35
C ASN A 116 -4.43 -7.71 11.38
N ARG A 117 -4.54 -8.82 10.64
CA ARG A 117 -5.70 -9.09 9.78
C ARG A 117 -7.00 -9.07 10.58
N LYS A 118 -7.07 -9.80 11.69
CA LYS A 118 -8.28 -9.85 12.55
C LYS A 118 -8.62 -8.48 13.12
N LEU A 119 -7.61 -7.73 13.57
CA LEU A 119 -7.77 -6.38 14.09
C LEU A 119 -8.37 -5.46 13.02
N PHE A 120 -7.77 -5.41 11.83
CA PHE A 120 -8.26 -4.62 10.70
C PHE A 120 -9.73 -4.92 10.38
N TYR A 121 -10.09 -6.20 10.22
CA TYR A 121 -11.48 -6.58 9.93
C TYR A 121 -12.43 -6.25 11.07
N THR A 122 -11.98 -6.32 12.32
CA THR A 122 -12.81 -5.95 13.48
C THR A 122 -13.08 -4.45 13.50
N LYS A 123 -12.05 -3.63 13.28
CA LYS A 123 -12.18 -2.16 13.26
C LYS A 123 -13.08 -1.65 12.14
N HIS A 124 -13.02 -2.29 10.97
CA HIS A 124 -13.69 -1.79 9.76
C HIS A 124 -14.91 -2.62 9.33
N ARG A 125 -15.41 -3.53 10.18
CA ARG A 125 -16.48 -4.48 9.85
C ARG A 125 -17.69 -3.82 9.18
N GLU A 126 -18.26 -2.80 9.82
CA GLU A 126 -19.46 -2.14 9.33
C GLU A 126 -19.27 -1.57 7.92
N TYR A 127 -18.14 -0.89 7.70
CA TYR A 127 -17.82 -0.35 6.38
C TYR A 127 -17.63 -1.46 5.34
N LEU A 128 -16.90 -2.51 5.66
CA LEU A 128 -16.64 -3.63 4.74
C LEU A 128 -17.93 -4.41 4.38
N ASP A 129 -18.86 -4.53 5.33
CA ASP A 129 -20.15 -5.19 5.11
C ASP A 129 -21.06 -4.36 4.18
N THR A 130 -21.07 -3.04 4.33
CA THR A 130 -21.82 -2.15 3.41
C THR A 130 -21.28 -2.18 1.98
N GLN A 131 -19.96 -2.34 1.81
CA GLN A 131 -19.34 -2.49 0.49
C GLN A 131 -19.59 -3.88 -0.12
N THR A 132 -19.84 -4.91 0.69
CA THR A 132 -20.12 -6.26 0.18
C THR A 132 -21.54 -6.40 -0.36
N THR A 133 -22.48 -5.66 0.24
CA THR A 133 -23.91 -5.66 -0.12
C THR A 133 -24.21 -4.78 -1.34
N ASN A 134 -23.45 -3.70 -1.55
CA ASN A 134 -23.74 -2.70 -2.58
C ASN A 134 -22.93 -2.84 -3.89
N ASN A 135 -21.95 -3.74 -3.97
CA ASN A 135 -21.02 -3.80 -5.11
C ASN A 135 -21.21 -5.02 -6.03
N THR A 136 -21.24 -4.77 -7.34
CA THR A 136 -21.05 -5.81 -8.38
C THR A 136 -19.63 -6.39 -8.28
N PRO A 137 -19.35 -7.61 -8.81
CA PRO A 137 -18.08 -8.32 -8.60
C PRO A 137 -16.78 -7.54 -8.93
N LYS A 138 -16.87 -6.46 -9.72
CA LYS A 138 -15.75 -5.59 -10.11
C LYS A 138 -15.39 -4.50 -9.08
N GLN A 139 -16.20 -4.27 -8.05
CA GLN A 139 -16.04 -3.20 -7.05
C GLN A 139 -15.77 -3.72 -5.64
N LYS A 140 -15.59 -5.04 -5.46
CA LYS A 140 -15.24 -5.60 -4.14
C LYS A 140 -13.82 -5.18 -3.77
N LEU A 141 -13.67 -4.53 -2.62
CA LEU A 141 -12.36 -4.28 -1.99
C LEU A 141 -11.65 -5.64 -1.85
N ASN A 142 -10.62 -5.88 -2.67
CA ASN A 142 -9.95 -7.18 -2.72
C ASN A 142 -8.78 -7.25 -1.73
N ILE A 143 -9.10 -7.02 -0.46
CA ILE A 143 -8.13 -6.88 0.64
C ILE A 143 -7.30 -8.17 0.82
N ASN A 144 -7.91 -9.32 0.59
CA ASN A 144 -7.30 -10.64 0.79
C ASN A 144 -6.24 -11.02 -0.26
N GLN A 145 -6.30 -10.52 -1.50
CA GLN A 145 -5.35 -10.93 -2.55
C GLN A 145 -4.03 -10.13 -2.52
N THR A 146 -3.98 -9.00 -1.82
CA THR A 146 -2.86 -8.05 -1.89
C THR A 146 -1.74 -8.29 -0.89
N GLN A 147 -1.95 -9.11 0.15
CA GLN A 147 -0.94 -9.31 1.21
C GLN A 147 -0.06 -10.58 1.05
N GLN A 148 -0.39 -11.47 0.10
CA GLN A 148 0.22 -12.81 0.01
C GLN A 148 1.41 -12.93 -0.96
N ARG A 149 1.83 -11.87 -1.66
CA ARG A 149 2.95 -11.95 -2.63
C ARG A 149 3.92 -10.78 -2.47
N ARG A 150 4.92 -10.94 -1.60
CA ARG A 150 6.18 -10.16 -1.64
C ARG A 150 7.17 -10.80 -2.61
#